data_AF-A0A1B7VL19-F1
#
_entry.id   AF-A0A1B7VL19-F1
#
_cell.length_a   1.000
_cell.length_b   1.000
_cell.length_c   1.000
_cell.angle_alpha   90.00
_cell.angle_beta   90.00
_cell.angle_gamma   90.00
#
_symmetry.space_group_name_H-M   'P 1'
#
loop_
_entity.id
_entity.type
_entity.pdbx_description
1 polymer ?
#
loop_
_entity_poly.entity_id
_entity_poly.type
_entity_poly.pdbx_seq_one_letter_code
_entity_poly.pdbx_strand_id
1 'polypeptide(L)'
;MKSLKYNPDEGFSLIEVVVSLLMIFFFTTCALEMFVLSSIFKKKAVQYTNATSLLQQDMEKIKSAAEQYSFPKTAAAVVGATTLTLDSTNGLTAGNIVVFSNDSHTYTISSISGNSIYLSSGLKIAVPTATSAVNSTSCNLASTDTASASIATGFMNSLSTTATNIGSTSYSIDGNTYYAVTGTPTQVNSKSIYYWLLRNQTVSSNAPYNILQLKYVVQPGTSTAPTITAKTLGTAYTEIIPYASLQCPSQ
;
A
#
# COMPACT_ATOMS: atom_id res chain seq x y z
N MET A 1 80.08 -42.48 6.22
CA MET A 1 78.99 -41.67 5.66
C MET A 1 78.05 -42.59 4.89
N LYS A 2 76.78 -42.67 5.33
CA LYS A 2 75.77 -43.54 4.71
C LYS A 2 75.27 -42.83 3.45
N SER A 3 75.57 -43.40 2.27
CA SER A 3 75.13 -42.85 0.99
C SER A 3 73.60 -42.95 0.92
N LEU A 4 72.92 -41.81 0.84
CA LEU A 4 71.50 -41.74 0.57
C LEU A 4 71.31 -42.12 -0.90
N LYS A 5 70.74 -43.30 -1.13
CA LYS A 5 70.33 -43.77 -2.45
C LYS A 5 69.21 -42.86 -2.94
N TYR A 6 69.53 -41.94 -3.85
CA TYR A 6 68.53 -41.16 -4.59
C TYR A 6 67.99 -42.03 -5.72
N ASN A 7 66.72 -42.42 -5.65
CA ASN A 7 66.02 -43.12 -6.73
C ASN A 7 65.52 -42.07 -7.74
N PRO A 8 66.03 -42.04 -8.98
CA PRO A 8 65.65 -41.03 -9.98
C PRO A 8 64.40 -41.41 -10.80
N ASP A 9 63.68 -42.48 -10.44
CA ASP A 9 62.56 -43.03 -11.23
C ASP A 9 61.16 -42.62 -10.72
N GLU A 10 61.03 -41.45 -10.09
CA GLU A 10 59.71 -40.85 -9.81
C GLU A 10 59.38 -39.76 -10.83
N GLY A 11 59.32 -40.14 -12.10
CA GLY A 11 58.68 -39.34 -13.15
C GLY A 11 57.17 -39.61 -13.13
N PHE A 12 56.34 -38.57 -13.07
CA PHE A 12 54.88 -38.69 -13.19
C PHE A 12 54.52 -39.53 -14.42
N SER A 13 53.81 -40.63 -14.22
CA SER A 13 53.37 -41.48 -15.32
C SER A 13 52.36 -40.71 -16.17
N LEU A 14 52.52 -40.73 -17.50
CA LEU A 14 51.66 -39.99 -18.43
C LEU A 14 50.17 -40.34 -18.23
N ILE A 15 49.87 -41.59 -17.84
CA ILE A 15 48.50 -42.03 -17.53
C ILE A 15 47.91 -41.31 -16.31
N GLU A 16 48.71 -41.05 -15.28
CA GLU A 16 48.28 -40.40 -14.04
C GLU A 16 47.96 -38.92 -14.29
N VAL A 17 48.78 -38.26 -15.12
CA VAL A 17 48.54 -36.89 -15.56
C VAL A 17 47.24 -36.80 -16.38
N VAL A 18 46.99 -37.75 -17.28
CA VAL A 18 45.75 -37.80 -18.08
C VAL A 18 44.52 -38.05 -17.20
N VAL A 19 44.60 -38.98 -16.24
CA VAL A 19 43.50 -39.26 -15.30
C VAL A 19 43.21 -38.04 -14.43
N SER A 20 44.24 -37.35 -13.95
CA SER A 20 44.11 -36.13 -13.16
C SER A 20 43.47 -34.99 -13.98
N LEU A 21 43.89 -34.83 -15.23
CA LEU A 21 43.31 -33.84 -16.15
C LEU A 21 41.83 -34.14 -16.45
N LEU A 22 41.49 -35.41 -16.63
CA LEU A 22 40.13 -35.86 -16.88
C LEU A 22 39.23 -35.61 -15.64
N MET A 23 39.73 -35.88 -14.43
CA MET A 23 39.02 -35.55 -13.18
C MET A 23 38.80 -34.03 -13.03
N ILE A 24 39.84 -33.22 -13.23
CA ILE A 24 39.73 -31.75 -13.15
C ILE A 24 38.71 -31.24 -14.18
N PHE A 25 38.72 -31.78 -15.39
CA PHE A 25 37.75 -31.42 -16.42
C PHE A 25 36.30 -31.70 -16.02
N PHE A 26 36.01 -32.86 -15.43
CA PHE A 26 34.68 -33.16 -14.89
C PHE A 26 34.29 -32.20 -13.76
N PHE A 27 35.16 -31.99 -12.78
CA PHE A 27 34.86 -31.10 -11.65
C PHE A 27 34.63 -29.66 -12.09
N THR A 28 35.45 -29.14 -13.01
CA THR A 28 35.31 -27.77 -13.53
C THR A 28 34.05 -27.59 -14.36
N THR A 29 33.67 -28.57 -15.18
CA THR A 29 32.44 -28.51 -15.98
C THR A 29 31.21 -28.49 -15.07
N CYS A 30 31.14 -29.40 -14.10
CA CYS A 30 30.05 -29.42 -13.11
C CYS A 30 29.99 -28.11 -12.29
N ALA A 31 31.14 -27.56 -11.90
CA ALA A 31 31.20 -26.31 -11.15
C ALA A 31 30.69 -25.11 -11.97
N LEU A 32 31.01 -25.05 -13.28
CA LEU A 32 30.55 -23.99 -14.16
C LEU A 32 29.03 -23.99 -14.29
N GLU A 33 28.41 -25.15 -14.46
CA GLU A 33 26.95 -25.30 -14.57
C GLU A 33 26.25 -24.85 -13.28
N MET A 34 26.77 -25.27 -12.12
CA MET A 34 26.27 -24.86 -10.80
C MET A 34 26.38 -23.34 -10.59
N PHE A 35 27.48 -22.73 -11.04
CA PHE A 35 27.69 -21.28 -10.93
C PHE A 35 26.68 -20.48 -11.76
N VAL A 36 26.37 -20.94 -12.98
CA VAL A 36 25.36 -20.31 -13.85
C VAL A 36 23.97 -20.42 -13.22
N LEU A 37 23.61 -21.59 -12.70
CA LEU A 37 22.32 -21.79 -12.03
C LEU A 37 22.17 -20.88 -10.80
N SER A 38 23.20 -20.79 -9.96
CA SER A 38 23.25 -19.89 -8.80
C SER A 38 23.07 -18.42 -9.20
N SER A 39 23.70 -18.00 -10.30
CA SER A 39 23.57 -16.63 -10.81
C SER A 39 22.13 -16.30 -11.24
N ILE A 40 21.43 -17.26 -11.86
CA ILE A 40 20.02 -17.11 -12.23
C ILE A 40 19.14 -17.01 -11.00
N PHE A 41 19.36 -17.85 -9.99
CA PHE A 41 18.61 -17.79 -8.74
C PHE A 41 18.86 -16.49 -7.98
N LYS A 42 20.11 -16.03 -7.90
CA LYS A 42 20.44 -14.74 -7.31
C LYS A 42 19.69 -13.60 -8.00
N LYS A 43 19.66 -13.59 -9.34
CA LYS A 43 18.90 -12.60 -10.10
C LYS A 43 17.42 -12.64 -9.73
N LYS A 44 16.79 -13.82 -9.77
CA LYS A 44 15.36 -13.97 -9.41
C LYS A 44 15.08 -13.54 -7.97
N ALA A 45 15.93 -13.94 -7.02
CA ALA A 45 15.81 -13.56 -5.62
C ALA A 45 15.82 -12.04 -5.45
N VAL A 46 16.76 -11.35 -6.11
CA VAL A 46 16.80 -9.87 -6.10
C VAL A 46 15.51 -9.27 -6.68
N GLN A 47 14.95 -9.83 -7.75
CA GLN A 47 13.67 -9.34 -8.30
C GLN A 47 12.53 -9.48 -7.29
N TYR A 48 12.41 -10.65 -6.66
CA TYR A 48 11.38 -10.90 -5.65
C TYR A 48 11.55 -10.03 -4.41
N THR A 49 12.77 -9.90 -3.86
CA THR A 49 13.04 -9.06 -2.69
C THR A 49 12.64 -7.60 -2.94
N ASN A 50 12.95 -7.06 -4.12
CA ASN A 50 12.57 -5.70 -4.46
C ASN A 50 11.06 -5.55 -4.64
N ALA A 51 10.40 -6.49 -5.34
CA ALA A 51 8.95 -6.46 -5.49
C ALA A 51 8.24 -6.52 -4.13
N THR A 52 8.67 -7.41 -3.23
CA THR A 52 8.11 -7.51 -1.88
C THR A 52 8.36 -6.26 -1.05
N SER A 53 9.55 -5.65 -1.15
CA SER A 53 9.85 -4.39 -0.45
C SER A 53 8.92 -3.26 -0.87
N LEU A 54 8.64 -3.12 -2.18
CA LEU A 54 7.71 -2.11 -2.70
C LEU A 54 6.28 -2.33 -2.19
N LEU A 55 5.84 -3.60 -2.19
CA LEU A 55 4.52 -3.98 -1.67
C LEU A 55 4.41 -3.63 -0.18
N GLN A 56 5.40 -4.02 0.62
CA GLN A 56 5.42 -3.75 2.06
C GLN A 56 5.45 -2.26 2.36
N GLN A 57 6.28 -1.49 1.65
CA GLN A 57 6.41 -0.06 1.86
C GLN A 57 5.08 0.68 1.64
N ASP A 58 4.35 0.36 0.58
CA ASP A 58 3.04 1.00 0.32
C ASP A 58 1.99 0.56 1.34
N MET A 59 1.96 -0.74 1.69
CA MET A 59 1.03 -1.25 2.70
C MET A 59 1.25 -0.60 4.06
N GLU A 60 2.49 -0.42 4.51
CA GLU A 60 2.78 0.26 5.78
C GLU A 60 2.37 1.74 5.75
N LYS A 61 2.54 2.43 4.62
CA LYS A 61 2.06 3.82 4.46
C LYS A 61 0.54 3.90 4.57
N ILE A 62 -0.19 3.00 3.93
CA ILE A 62 -1.65 3.01 4.01
C ILE A 62 -2.12 2.61 5.39
N LYS A 63 -1.50 1.60 6.01
CA LYS A 63 -1.79 1.23 7.39
C LYS A 63 -1.63 2.42 8.32
N SER A 64 -0.50 3.14 8.22
CA SER A 64 -0.26 4.35 9.01
C SER A 64 -1.30 5.45 8.72
N ALA A 65 -1.71 5.62 7.46
CA ALA A 65 -2.77 6.57 7.11
C ALA A 65 -4.13 6.15 7.68
N ALA A 66 -4.45 4.85 7.68
CA ALA A 66 -5.69 4.31 8.22
C ALA A 66 -5.77 4.44 9.74
N GLU A 67 -4.63 4.29 10.44
CA GLU A 67 -4.50 4.52 11.89
C GLU A 67 -4.71 5.99 12.24
N GLN A 68 -4.22 6.91 11.40
CA GLN A 68 -4.39 8.36 11.60
C GLN A 68 -5.78 8.86 11.20
N TYR A 69 -6.51 8.12 10.35
CA TYR A 69 -7.83 8.51 9.89
C TYR A 69 -8.85 8.43 11.04
N SER A 70 -9.18 9.59 11.60
CA SER A 70 -10.07 9.76 12.74
C SER A 70 -11.08 10.88 12.47
N PHE A 71 -12.17 10.92 13.25
CA PHE A 71 -13.17 11.97 13.11
C PHE A 71 -12.61 13.35 13.50
N PRO A 72 -12.93 14.41 12.75
CA PRO A 72 -12.49 15.76 13.06
C PRO A 72 -12.88 16.22 14.47
N LYS A 73 -12.05 17.08 15.05
CA LYS A 73 -12.26 17.68 16.36
C LYS A 73 -12.72 19.13 16.24
N THR A 74 -13.67 19.52 17.09
CA THR A 74 -14.26 20.87 17.09
C THR A 74 -13.44 21.86 17.93
N ALA A 75 -13.45 23.13 17.53
CA ALA A 75 -13.26 24.24 18.45
C ALA A 75 -14.48 24.40 19.38
N ALA A 76 -14.34 25.17 20.45
CA ALA A 76 -15.47 25.45 21.34
C ALA A 76 -16.55 26.24 20.60
N ALA A 77 -17.81 25.85 20.78
CA ALA A 77 -18.98 26.51 20.22
C ALA A 77 -20.10 26.60 21.27
N VAL A 78 -20.83 27.70 21.26
CA VAL A 78 -21.93 27.98 22.20
C VAL A 78 -23.26 27.43 21.70
N VAL A 79 -24.23 27.28 22.61
CA VAL A 79 -25.61 26.97 22.27
C VAL A 79 -26.16 27.99 21.26
N GLY A 80 -26.88 27.50 20.26
CA GLY A 80 -27.45 28.31 19.18
C GLY A 80 -26.49 28.63 18.04
N ALA A 81 -25.18 28.35 18.17
CA ALA A 81 -24.24 28.57 17.09
C ALA A 81 -24.57 27.66 15.89
N THR A 82 -24.54 28.23 14.69
CA THR A 82 -24.76 27.52 13.41
C THR A 82 -23.47 27.26 12.65
N THR A 83 -22.33 27.75 13.16
CA THR A 83 -21.03 27.61 12.51
C THR A 83 -20.05 27.03 13.52
N LEU A 84 -19.33 25.99 13.11
CA LEU A 84 -18.26 25.39 13.91
C LEU A 84 -16.99 25.30 13.09
N THR A 85 -15.85 25.50 13.74
CA THR A 85 -14.54 25.28 13.14
C THR A 85 -14.01 23.93 13.62
N LEU A 86 -13.53 23.13 12.67
CA LEU A 86 -12.91 21.82 12.89
C LEU A 86 -11.39 21.91 12.65
N ASP A 87 -10.65 20.91 13.12
CA ASP A 87 -9.25 20.70 12.74
C ASP A 87 -9.10 20.21 11.28
N SER A 88 -10.12 19.53 10.75
CA SER A 88 -10.23 19.08 9.36
C SER A 88 -11.69 18.93 8.95
N THR A 89 -11.98 19.03 7.66
CA THR A 89 -13.30 18.70 7.09
C THR A 89 -13.24 17.47 6.18
N ASN A 90 -12.15 16.70 6.25
CA ASN A 90 -11.98 15.49 5.47
C ASN A 90 -13.08 14.47 5.79
N GLY A 91 -13.70 13.92 4.75
CA GLY A 91 -14.80 12.96 4.91
C GLY A 91 -16.14 13.59 5.31
N LEU A 92 -16.24 14.92 5.33
CA LEU A 92 -17.50 15.65 5.49
C LEU A 92 -17.88 16.31 4.16
N THR A 93 -19.17 16.27 3.86
CA THR A 93 -19.78 16.94 2.72
C THR A 93 -21.08 17.61 3.14
N ALA A 94 -21.51 18.62 2.37
CA ALA A 94 -22.82 19.23 2.59
C ALA A 94 -23.93 18.16 2.45
N GLY A 95 -24.90 18.20 3.36
CA GLY A 95 -25.96 17.20 3.49
C GLY A 95 -25.64 16.07 4.48
N ASN A 96 -24.38 15.90 4.91
CA ASN A 96 -24.07 14.89 5.93
C ASN A 96 -24.65 15.26 7.29
N ILE A 97 -25.05 14.23 8.03
CA ILE A 97 -25.53 14.33 9.41
C ILE A 97 -24.35 14.10 10.33
N VAL A 98 -24.11 15.04 11.23
CA VAL A 98 -23.08 14.96 12.26
C VAL A 98 -23.69 14.87 13.65
N VAL A 99 -23.03 14.10 14.51
CA VAL A 99 -23.30 14.02 15.95
C VAL A 99 -22.00 14.35 16.67
N PHE A 100 -22.08 15.14 17.73
CA PHE A 100 -20.91 15.47 18.55
C PHE A 100 -20.81 14.49 19.71
N SER A 101 -19.60 14.04 20.09
CA SER A 101 -19.46 13.03 21.15
C SER A 101 -20.03 13.43 22.52
N ASN A 102 -20.28 14.72 22.76
CA ASN A 102 -20.88 15.23 24.00
C ASN A 102 -22.40 15.46 23.90
N ASP A 103 -23.01 15.16 22.74
CA ASP A 103 -24.40 15.46 22.43
C ASP A 103 -25.06 14.25 21.74
N SER A 104 -26.34 14.01 22.00
CA SER A 104 -27.14 12.99 21.31
C SER A 104 -27.93 13.55 20.14
N HIS A 105 -27.96 14.88 19.96
CA HIS A 105 -28.65 15.50 18.84
C HIS A 105 -27.85 15.38 17.54
N THR A 106 -28.59 15.18 16.44
CA THR A 106 -28.07 15.16 15.08
C THR A 106 -28.19 16.54 14.44
N TYR A 107 -27.17 16.94 13.68
CA TYR A 107 -27.15 18.20 12.95
C TYR A 107 -26.80 17.95 11.49
N THR A 108 -27.49 18.61 10.56
CA THR A 108 -27.18 18.50 9.13
C THR A 108 -26.23 19.61 8.70
N ILE A 109 -25.17 19.26 8.00
CA ILE A 109 -24.24 20.22 7.40
C ILE A 109 -24.92 20.87 6.20
N SER A 110 -25.12 22.18 6.22
CA SER A 110 -25.65 22.95 5.10
C SER A 110 -24.57 23.28 4.06
N SER A 111 -23.36 23.63 4.51
CA SER A 111 -22.21 23.88 3.65
C SER A 111 -20.90 23.74 4.42
N ILE A 112 -19.78 23.70 3.68
CA ILE A 112 -18.42 23.62 4.24
C ILE A 112 -17.56 24.67 3.54
N SER A 113 -16.79 25.42 4.31
CA SER A 113 -15.79 26.37 3.79
C SER A 113 -14.49 26.22 4.56
N GLY A 114 -13.45 25.71 3.90
CA GLY A 114 -12.20 25.34 4.53
C GLY A 114 -12.43 24.35 5.67
N ASN A 115 -12.03 24.74 6.88
CA ASN A 115 -12.19 23.96 8.10
C ASN A 115 -13.49 24.27 8.87
N SER A 116 -14.33 25.17 8.36
CA SER A 116 -15.59 25.53 9.00
C SER A 116 -16.75 24.80 8.37
N ILE A 117 -17.60 24.22 9.22
CA ILE A 117 -18.89 23.64 8.84
C ILE A 117 -20.02 24.58 9.24
N TYR A 118 -21.04 24.66 8.39
CA TYR A 118 -22.28 25.38 8.65
C TYR A 118 -23.39 24.37 8.87
N LEU A 119 -24.15 24.52 9.95
CA LEU A 119 -25.25 23.65 10.32
C LEU A 119 -26.59 24.26 9.89
N SER A 120 -27.56 23.42 9.54
CA SER A 120 -28.93 23.85 9.21
C SER A 120 -29.71 24.36 10.42
N SER A 121 -29.29 24.01 11.64
CA SER A 121 -29.90 24.42 12.89
C SER A 121 -28.82 24.75 13.93
N GLY A 122 -29.10 25.72 14.81
CA GLY A 122 -28.19 26.06 15.90
C GLY A 122 -28.02 24.91 16.90
N LEU A 123 -26.82 24.80 17.47
CA LEU A 123 -26.48 23.81 18.50
C LEU A 123 -27.47 23.83 19.67
N LYS A 124 -27.92 22.65 20.12
CA LYS A 124 -28.80 22.52 21.29
C LYS A 124 -28.02 22.51 22.60
N ILE A 125 -26.78 22.02 22.56
CA ILE A 125 -25.85 21.98 23.69
C ILE A 125 -24.55 22.67 23.25
N ALA A 126 -23.86 23.34 24.17
CA ALA A 126 -22.54 23.87 23.89
C ALA A 126 -21.57 22.71 23.60
N VAL A 127 -20.70 22.88 22.62
CA VAL A 127 -19.71 21.88 22.23
C VAL A 127 -18.35 22.36 22.74
N PRO A 128 -17.69 21.65 23.67
CA PRO A 128 -16.34 21.97 24.13
C PRO A 128 -15.29 21.84 23.03
N THR A 129 -14.10 22.38 23.27
CA THR A 129 -12.92 22.11 22.42
C THR A 129 -12.61 20.62 22.39
N ALA A 130 -12.04 20.15 21.28
CA ALA A 130 -11.59 18.78 21.07
C ALA A 130 -12.71 17.70 21.09
N THR A 131 -13.97 18.11 20.93
CA THR A 131 -15.09 17.17 20.77
C THR A 131 -15.06 16.57 19.37
N SER A 132 -15.23 15.25 19.22
CA SER A 132 -15.30 14.66 17.88
C SER A 132 -16.62 15.01 17.20
N ALA A 133 -16.55 15.44 15.94
CA ALA A 133 -17.67 15.54 15.02
C ALA A 133 -17.78 14.23 14.23
N VAL A 134 -18.67 13.34 14.68
CA VAL A 134 -18.88 12.03 14.07
C VAL A 134 -19.85 12.17 12.91
N ASN A 135 -19.45 11.75 11.71
CA ASN A 135 -20.34 11.68 10.55
C ASN A 135 -21.29 10.48 10.68
N SER A 136 -22.47 10.72 11.23
CA SER A 136 -23.50 9.71 11.45
C SER A 136 -23.99 9.11 10.13
N THR A 137 -24.03 9.89 9.04
CA THR A 137 -24.38 9.39 7.71
C THR A 137 -23.38 8.35 7.21
N SER A 138 -22.08 8.62 7.30
CA SER A 138 -21.04 7.65 6.90
C SER A 138 -20.89 6.48 7.88
N CYS A 139 -21.31 6.65 9.15
CA CYS A 139 -21.41 5.58 10.14
C CYS A 139 -22.66 4.70 9.99
N ASN A 140 -23.71 5.19 9.31
CA ASN A 140 -24.97 4.46 9.14
C ASN A 140 -24.94 3.56 7.90
N LEU A 141 -24.47 2.34 8.12
CA LEU A 141 -24.40 1.20 7.19
C LEU A 141 -25.73 0.76 6.55
N ALA A 142 -26.89 1.24 7.01
CA ALA A 142 -28.21 0.91 6.44
C ALA A 142 -28.76 1.97 5.48
N SER A 143 -28.06 3.10 5.31
CA SER A 143 -28.46 4.17 4.39
C SER A 143 -28.24 3.75 2.94
N THR A 144 -29.31 3.68 2.15
CA THR A 144 -29.25 3.49 0.68
C THR A 144 -28.95 4.78 -0.08
N ASP A 145 -28.68 5.88 0.62
CA ASP A 145 -28.52 7.20 0.01
C ASP A 145 -27.08 7.38 -0.52
N THR A 146 -26.95 7.64 -1.83
CA THR A 146 -25.70 7.86 -2.56
C THR A 146 -24.85 9.01 -2.02
N ALA A 147 -25.42 9.90 -1.21
CA ALA A 147 -24.68 10.94 -0.48
C ALA A 147 -23.85 10.40 0.72
N SER A 148 -24.00 9.11 1.04
CA SER A 148 -23.40 8.39 2.17
C SER A 148 -22.18 7.58 1.72
N ALA A 149 -21.14 8.23 1.22
CA ALA A 149 -19.86 7.57 1.03
C ALA A 149 -19.42 6.94 2.37
N SER A 150 -19.31 5.61 2.43
CA SER A 150 -18.90 4.91 3.65
C SER A 150 -17.53 5.42 4.14
N ILE A 151 -17.18 5.12 5.39
CA ILE A 151 -15.88 5.52 5.94
C ILE A 151 -14.71 5.01 5.09
N ALA A 152 -14.84 3.83 4.51
CA ALA A 152 -13.86 3.30 3.57
C ALA A 152 -13.75 4.15 2.29
N THR A 153 -14.85 4.67 1.75
CA THR A 153 -14.84 5.59 0.60
C THR A 153 -14.20 6.94 0.96
N GLY A 154 -14.55 7.50 2.13
CA GLY A 154 -13.94 8.72 2.62
C GLY A 154 -12.42 8.57 2.82
N PHE A 155 -12.00 7.45 3.40
CA PHE A 155 -10.59 7.12 3.55
C PHE A 155 -9.89 6.92 2.20
N MET A 156 -10.48 6.16 1.27
CA MET A 156 -9.93 5.96 -0.08
C MET A 156 -9.68 7.30 -0.79
N ASN A 157 -10.63 8.23 -0.72
CA ASN A 157 -10.48 9.58 -1.29
C ASN A 157 -9.40 10.41 -0.59
N SER A 158 -9.14 10.17 0.70
CA SER A 158 -8.07 10.86 1.43
C SER A 158 -6.65 10.34 1.09
N LEU A 159 -6.54 9.11 0.56
CA LEU A 159 -5.24 8.53 0.20
C LEU A 159 -4.56 9.31 -0.93
N SER A 160 -5.33 9.95 -1.82
CA SER A 160 -4.82 10.82 -2.89
C SER A 160 -4.29 12.18 -2.41
N THR A 161 -4.48 12.54 -1.15
CA THR A 161 -3.96 13.81 -0.62
C THR A 161 -2.87 13.60 0.42
N THR A 162 -2.79 12.40 1.02
CA THR A 162 -2.13 12.26 2.33
C THR A 162 -0.95 11.29 2.38
N ALA A 163 -0.84 10.28 1.49
CA ALA A 163 0.28 9.31 1.64
C ALA A 163 0.62 8.45 0.41
N THR A 164 -0.38 8.07 -0.38
CA THR A 164 -0.17 7.12 -1.48
C THR A 164 -1.11 7.46 -2.62
N ASN A 165 -0.71 8.47 -3.38
CA ASN A 165 -1.45 8.89 -4.55
C ASN A 165 -1.47 7.75 -5.59
N ILE A 166 -2.58 7.63 -6.34
CA ILE A 166 -2.63 6.81 -7.55
C ILE A 166 -2.74 7.73 -8.75
N GLY A 167 -2.01 7.40 -9.82
CA GLY A 167 -2.06 8.14 -11.06
C GLY A 167 -3.41 7.96 -11.76
N SER A 168 -3.71 8.85 -12.70
CA SER A 168 -4.96 8.80 -13.47
C SER A 168 -4.96 7.74 -14.58
N THR A 169 -3.77 7.26 -14.97
CA THR A 169 -3.62 6.23 -16.01
C THR A 169 -3.96 4.86 -15.46
N SER A 170 -4.95 4.21 -16.06
CA SER A 170 -5.35 2.84 -15.75
C SER A 170 -4.65 1.81 -16.63
N TYR A 171 -4.42 0.63 -16.07
CA TYR A 171 -3.82 -0.53 -16.74
C TYR A 171 -4.67 -1.77 -16.49
N SER A 172 -4.97 -2.55 -17.52
CA SER A 172 -5.73 -3.80 -17.38
C SER A 172 -4.78 -5.00 -17.28
N ILE A 173 -4.84 -5.73 -16.16
CA ILE A 173 -4.04 -6.93 -15.90
C ILE A 173 -5.01 -8.03 -15.44
N ASP A 174 -5.03 -9.15 -16.14
CA ASP A 174 -5.91 -10.29 -15.85
C ASP A 174 -7.39 -9.89 -15.66
N GLY A 175 -7.87 -8.96 -16.49
CA GLY A 175 -9.25 -8.46 -16.45
C GLY A 175 -9.56 -7.47 -15.31
N ASN A 176 -8.58 -7.08 -14.49
CA ASN A 176 -8.74 -6.11 -13.42
C ASN A 176 -8.05 -4.78 -13.78
N THR A 177 -8.66 -3.66 -13.37
CA THR A 177 -8.12 -2.31 -13.60
C THR A 177 -7.19 -1.89 -12.47
N TYR A 178 -5.94 -1.61 -12.76
CA TYR A 178 -4.96 -1.10 -11.80
C TYR A 178 -4.51 0.31 -12.15
N TYR A 179 -4.08 1.07 -11.15
CA TYR A 179 -3.47 2.38 -11.32
C TYR A 179 -2.05 2.36 -10.77
N ALA A 180 -1.15 3.11 -11.39
CA ALA A 180 0.19 3.26 -10.83
C ALA A 180 0.11 4.03 -9.51
N VAL A 181 0.75 3.54 -8.45
CA VAL A 181 0.99 4.36 -7.26
C VAL A 181 1.94 5.48 -7.68
N THR A 182 1.56 6.74 -7.50
CA THR A 182 2.34 7.89 -7.97
C THR A 182 3.68 7.97 -7.28
N GLY A 183 4.68 8.33 -8.08
CA GLY A 183 6.09 8.35 -7.75
C GLY A 183 6.86 8.06 -9.04
N THR A 184 8.19 8.15 -9.00
CA THR A 184 8.99 7.56 -10.07
C THR A 184 9.03 6.04 -9.89
N PRO A 185 8.97 5.26 -10.98
CA PRO A 185 9.12 3.81 -10.84
C PRO A 185 10.47 3.48 -10.22
N THR A 186 10.52 2.43 -9.41
CA THR A 186 11.72 2.11 -8.66
C THR A 186 12.77 1.52 -9.61
N GLN A 187 13.88 2.23 -9.77
CA GLN A 187 15.02 1.74 -10.52
C GLN A 187 15.78 0.72 -9.69
N VAL A 188 15.94 -0.49 -10.22
CA VAL A 188 16.45 -1.65 -9.47
C VAL A 188 17.93 -1.91 -9.77
N ASN A 189 18.47 -1.26 -10.80
CA ASN A 189 19.88 -1.29 -11.16
C ASN A 189 20.27 -0.08 -12.02
N SER A 190 21.57 0.15 -12.19
CA SER A 190 22.14 1.16 -13.08
C SER A 190 21.90 0.88 -14.59
N LYS A 191 21.11 -0.15 -14.95
CA LYS A 191 20.84 -0.60 -16.32
C LYS A 191 19.39 -0.35 -16.76
N SER A 192 18.74 0.69 -16.22
CA SER A 192 17.41 1.14 -16.67
C SER A 192 16.29 0.11 -16.52
N ILE A 193 16.37 -0.82 -15.55
CA ILE A 193 15.24 -1.68 -15.19
C ILE A 193 14.41 -0.98 -14.12
N TYR A 194 13.12 -0.83 -14.41
CA TYR A 194 12.16 -0.14 -13.54
C TYR A 194 11.06 -1.08 -13.11
N TYR A 195 10.70 -1.05 -11.82
CA TYR A 195 9.53 -1.74 -11.28
C TYR A 195 8.43 -0.74 -10.95
N TRP A 196 7.23 -1.09 -11.40
CA TRP A 196 6.01 -0.33 -11.21
C TRP A 196 5.14 -1.04 -10.18
N LEU A 197 4.83 -0.34 -9.10
CA LEU A 197 3.80 -0.76 -8.16
C LEU A 197 2.44 -0.26 -8.67
N LEU A 198 1.56 -1.20 -8.98
CA LEU A 198 0.22 -0.92 -9.43
C LEU A 198 -0.78 -1.38 -8.36
N ARG A 199 -1.81 -0.58 -8.11
CA ARG A 199 -2.82 -0.80 -7.08
C ARG A 199 -4.21 -0.62 -7.66
N ASN A 200 -5.09 -1.57 -7.37
CA ASN A 200 -6.53 -1.46 -7.54
C ASN A 200 -7.13 -1.21 -6.15
N GLN A 201 -8.00 -0.21 -6.05
CA GLN A 201 -8.66 0.17 -4.81
C GLN A 201 -10.16 0.06 -5.02
N THR A 202 -10.84 -0.71 -4.18
CA THR A 202 -12.29 -0.90 -4.25
C THR A 202 -12.86 -0.92 -2.85
N VAL A 203 -14.00 -0.27 -2.65
CA VAL A 203 -14.74 -0.37 -1.39
C VAL A 203 -15.70 -1.55 -1.50
N SER A 204 -15.67 -2.43 -0.51
CA SER A 204 -16.57 -3.59 -0.48
C SER A 204 -18.02 -3.14 -0.46
N SER A 205 -18.85 -3.70 -1.36
CA SER A 205 -20.30 -3.53 -1.36
C SER A 205 -21.03 -4.51 -0.43
N ASN A 206 -20.30 -5.40 0.24
CA ASN A 206 -20.89 -6.31 1.21
C ASN A 206 -20.89 -5.64 2.58
N ALA A 207 -22.08 -5.57 3.20
CA ALA A 207 -22.20 -5.08 4.56
C ALA A 207 -21.30 -5.90 5.51
N PRO A 208 -20.59 -5.25 6.45
CA PRO A 208 -20.53 -3.81 6.71
C PRO A 208 -19.54 -3.07 5.78
N TYR A 209 -20.00 -1.98 5.13
CA TYR A 209 -19.30 -1.13 4.13
C TYR A 209 -18.02 -0.39 4.60
N ASN A 210 -17.34 -0.87 5.64
CA ASN A 210 -16.18 -0.24 6.28
C ASN A 210 -14.84 -0.82 5.83
N ILE A 211 -14.83 -1.55 4.71
CA ILE A 211 -13.64 -2.26 4.24
C ILE A 211 -13.19 -1.68 2.90
N LEU A 212 -11.98 -1.15 2.87
CA LEU A 212 -11.24 -0.82 1.65
C LEU A 212 -10.41 -2.02 1.23
N GLN A 213 -10.70 -2.59 0.07
CA GLN A 213 -9.97 -3.70 -0.52
C GLN A 213 -8.89 -3.16 -1.46
N LEU A 214 -7.66 -3.60 -1.24
CA LEU A 214 -6.51 -3.22 -2.03
C LEU A 214 -5.89 -4.46 -2.67
N LYS A 215 -5.80 -4.44 -4.00
CA LYS A 215 -5.09 -5.46 -4.77
C LYS A 215 -3.86 -4.82 -5.39
N TYR A 216 -2.73 -5.49 -5.27
CA TYR A 216 -1.44 -5.01 -5.75
C TYR A 216 -0.83 -5.96 -6.75
N VAL A 217 -0.15 -5.37 -7.72
CA VAL A 217 0.72 -6.09 -8.65
C VAL A 217 1.99 -5.28 -8.90
N VAL A 218 3.12 -5.97 -9.02
CA VAL A 218 4.40 -5.37 -9.42
C VAL A 218 4.76 -5.86 -10.82
N GLN A 219 4.91 -4.91 -11.73
CA GLN A 219 5.27 -5.17 -13.13
C GLN A 219 6.61 -4.50 -13.47
N PRO A 220 7.47 -5.13 -14.29
CA PRO A 220 8.59 -4.43 -14.89
C PRO A 220 8.10 -3.41 -15.92
N GLY A 221 8.92 -2.40 -16.22
CA GLY A 221 8.59 -1.39 -17.21
C GLY A 221 9.77 -0.49 -17.58
N THR A 222 9.46 0.61 -18.23
CA THR A 222 10.39 1.72 -18.51
C THR A 222 10.32 2.75 -17.38
N SER A 223 11.08 3.85 -17.50
CA SER A 223 10.96 5.00 -16.61
C SER A 223 9.60 5.70 -16.68
N THR A 224 8.80 5.43 -17.72
CA THR A 224 7.56 6.16 -18.01
C THR A 224 6.30 5.30 -17.98
N ALA A 225 6.39 3.99 -18.20
CA ALA A 225 5.23 3.10 -18.13
C ALA A 225 5.58 1.64 -17.76
N PRO A 226 4.66 0.90 -17.13
CA PRO A 226 4.76 -0.54 -16.94
C PRO A 226 4.59 -1.31 -18.27
N THR A 227 5.24 -2.47 -18.38
CA THR A 227 5.04 -3.42 -19.47
C THR A 227 3.97 -4.43 -19.07
N ILE A 228 2.72 -4.19 -19.48
CA ILE A 228 1.55 -4.95 -19.01
C ILE A 228 1.56 -6.43 -19.42
N THR A 229 2.20 -6.77 -20.54
CA THR A 229 2.34 -8.17 -21.01
C THR A 229 3.47 -8.92 -20.30
N ALA A 230 4.23 -8.26 -19.42
CA ALA A 230 5.32 -8.90 -18.73
C ALA A 230 4.84 -9.82 -17.61
N LYS A 231 5.74 -10.70 -17.17
CA LYS A 231 5.47 -11.59 -16.04
C LYS A 231 5.38 -10.75 -14.75
N THR A 232 4.26 -10.87 -14.06
CA THR A 232 4.04 -10.30 -12.72
C THR A 232 5.14 -10.78 -11.77
N LEU A 233 5.82 -9.82 -11.12
CA LEU A 233 6.93 -10.09 -10.21
C LEU A 233 6.46 -10.34 -8.78
N GLY A 234 5.30 -9.79 -8.41
CA GLY A 234 4.69 -9.98 -7.11
C GLY A 234 3.26 -9.49 -7.09
N THR A 235 2.45 -10.07 -6.22
CA THR A 235 1.05 -9.70 -5.98
C THR A 235 0.80 -9.65 -4.49
N ALA A 236 -0.05 -8.74 -4.04
CA ALA A 236 -0.53 -8.72 -2.67
C ALA A 236 -2.01 -8.34 -2.64
N TYR A 237 -2.68 -8.74 -1.57
CA TYR A 237 -4.05 -8.36 -1.28
C TYR A 237 -4.17 -8.01 0.18
N THR A 238 -4.88 -6.93 0.48
CA THR A 238 -5.15 -6.52 1.85
C THR A 238 -6.50 -5.83 1.94
N GLU A 239 -7.10 -5.92 3.12
CA GLU A 239 -8.34 -5.28 3.48
C GLU A 239 -8.07 -4.35 4.66
N ILE A 240 -8.56 -3.12 4.57
CA ILE A 240 -8.30 -2.08 5.57
C ILE A 240 -9.62 -1.60 6.14
N ILE A 241 -9.67 -1.56 7.47
CA ILE A 241 -10.71 -0.91 8.24
C ILE A 241 -10.10 0.35 8.85
N PRO A 242 -10.44 1.56 8.36
CA PRO A 242 -9.94 2.80 8.92
C PRO A 242 -10.35 2.95 10.39
N TYR A 243 -9.51 3.57 11.22
CA TYR A 243 -9.77 3.71 12.66
C TYR A 243 -11.09 4.44 12.96
N ALA A 244 -11.45 5.46 12.18
CA ALA A 244 -12.75 6.15 12.26
C ALA A 244 -13.95 5.18 12.19
N SER A 245 -13.83 4.03 11.52
CA SER A 245 -14.90 3.02 11.45
C SER A 245 -15.22 2.42 12.81
N LEU A 246 -14.21 2.32 13.69
CA LEU A 246 -14.36 1.81 15.06
C LEU A 246 -14.89 2.87 16.03
N GLN A 247 -14.89 4.14 15.62
CA GLN A 247 -15.40 5.26 16.41
C GLN A 247 -16.89 5.53 16.14
N CYS A 248 -17.51 4.80 15.20
CA CYS A 248 -18.94 4.90 14.99
C CYS A 248 -19.72 4.41 16.21
N PRO A 249 -20.79 5.13 16.61
CA PRO A 249 -21.71 4.63 17.62
C PRO A 249 -22.22 3.24 17.22
N SER A 250 -22.35 2.33 18.19
CA SER A 250 -23.02 1.05 17.96
C SER A 250 -24.41 1.32 17.40
N GLN A 251 -24.68 0.80 16.20
CA GLN A 251 -26.01 0.85 15.61
C GLN A 251 -27.01 0.03 16.43
#